data_AF-A0A6J4MSF0-F1
#
_entry.id   AF-A0A6J4MSF0-F1
#
_cell.length_a   1.000
_cell.length_b   1.000
_cell.length_c   1.000
_cell.angle_alpha   90.00
_cell.angle_beta   90.00
_cell.angle_gamma   90.00
#
_symmetry.space_group_name_H-M   'P 1'
#
loop_
_entity.id
_entity.type
_entity.pdbx_description
1 polymer ?
#
loop_
_entity_poly.entity_id
_entity_poly.type
_entity_poly.pdbx_seq_one_letter_code
_entity_poly.pdbx_strand_id
1 'polypeptide(L)'
;MLMTRFALRSALLALLLLCAACSGNPLGEGCGPEFRETVVRSEIQDARGVSIGWAEFRLVETRGGAEPRILPIVRDLGNGSPAPLRGHVLRAQLVGPGEATLSDLPIAGGDVRTDPIPVPDAAALEALRRALVGNGVVLRLQTDVAGMEHLQVKLPLLRAGSWQRARCS
;
A
#
# COMPACT_ATOMS: atom_id res chain seq x y z
N MET A 1 71.39 26.53 7.19
CA MET A 1 70.38 26.09 6.20
C MET A 1 69.77 24.76 6.65
N LEU A 2 68.85 24.74 7.61
CA LEU A 2 68.28 23.49 8.13
C LEU A 2 66.90 23.69 8.79
N MET A 3 66.03 24.54 8.21
CA MET A 3 64.70 24.83 8.80
C MET A 3 63.52 24.73 7.82
N THR A 4 63.74 24.27 6.59
CA THR A 4 62.66 24.19 5.56
C THR A 4 62.03 22.81 5.40
N ARG A 5 62.54 21.76 6.06
CA ARG A 5 62.03 20.38 5.90
C ARG A 5 60.92 19.98 6.87
N PHE A 6 60.69 20.75 7.94
CA PHE A 6 59.66 20.42 8.95
C PHE A 6 58.25 20.89 8.54
N ALA A 7 58.13 22.06 7.90
CA ALA A 7 56.82 22.61 7.51
C ALA A 7 56.08 21.77 6.45
N LEU A 8 56.81 21.08 5.58
CA LEU A 8 56.22 20.29 4.49
C LEU A 8 55.56 18.98 4.99
N ARG A 9 56.05 18.41 6.09
CA ARG A 9 55.48 17.18 6.68
C ARG A 9 54.20 17.45 7.46
N SER A 10 54.09 18.61 8.10
CA SER A 10 52.89 19.02 8.84
C SER A 10 51.71 19.34 7.91
N ALA A 11 51.98 19.94 6.74
CA ALA A 11 50.94 20.25 5.76
C ALA A 11 50.34 18.99 5.11
N LEU A 12 51.14 17.95 4.88
CA LEU A 12 50.68 16.70 4.28
C LEU A 12 49.79 15.87 5.23
N LEU A 13 50.09 15.91 6.53
CA LEU A 13 49.27 15.25 7.57
C LEU A 13 47.91 15.93 7.76
N ALA A 14 47.85 17.26 7.67
CA ALA A 14 46.58 18.00 7.74
C ALA A 14 45.67 17.72 6.53
N LEU A 15 46.24 17.54 5.34
CA LEU A 15 45.47 17.24 4.13
C LEU A 15 44.87 15.82 4.14
N LEU A 16 45.57 14.84 4.72
CA LEU A 16 45.07 13.47 4.88
C LEU A 16 43.93 13.36 5.90
N LEU A 17 43.94 14.17 6.96
CA LEU A 17 42.87 14.23 7.95
C LEU A 17 41.59 14.89 7.41
N LEU A 18 41.69 15.83 6.48
CA LEU A 18 40.53 16.45 5.80
C LEU A 18 39.87 15.50 4.78
N CYS A 19 40.65 14.65 4.09
CA CYS A 19 40.08 13.63 3.22
C CYS A 19 39.33 12.52 3.99
N ALA A 20 39.78 12.19 5.21
CA ALA A 20 39.09 11.22 6.08
C ALA A 20 37.81 11.78 6.73
N ALA A 21 37.62 13.10 6.76
CA ALA A 21 36.38 13.73 7.22
C ALA A 21 35.32 13.85 6.09
N CYS A 22 35.73 13.69 4.82
CA CYS A 22 34.83 13.66 3.67
C CYS A 22 34.54 12.23 3.17
N SER A 23 35.26 11.21 3.66
CA SER A 23 34.81 9.82 3.52
C SER A 23 33.60 9.64 4.43
N GLY A 24 32.42 9.85 3.85
CA GLY A 24 31.14 9.87 4.51
C GLY A 24 30.97 8.74 5.50
N ASN A 25 30.32 9.07 6.62
CA ASN A 25 29.77 8.12 7.57
C ASN A 25 29.29 6.85 6.84
N PRO A 26 29.92 5.68 7.05
CA PRO A 26 29.28 4.41 6.69
C PRO A 26 28.06 4.14 7.61
N LEU A 27 27.82 4.99 8.61
CA LEU A 27 26.64 5.00 9.49
C LEU A 27 25.36 5.53 8.81
N GLY A 28 25.23 5.35 7.50
CA GLY A 28 24.10 5.76 6.68
C GLY A 28 23.34 4.59 6.06
N GLU A 29 23.46 3.37 6.60
CA GLU A 29 22.59 2.22 6.28
C GLU A 29 21.18 2.48 6.84
N GLY A 30 20.55 3.48 6.24
CA GLY A 30 19.34 4.13 6.71
C GLY A 30 18.18 3.17 6.81
N CYS A 31 17.58 3.16 8.00
CA CYS A 31 16.30 2.60 8.39
C CYS A 31 15.36 2.19 7.22
N GLY A 32 15.33 0.90 6.89
CA GLY A 32 14.36 0.24 6.02
C GLY A 32 14.16 0.82 4.60
N PRO A 33 13.44 0.09 3.73
CA PRO A 33 13.10 0.63 2.42
C PRO A 33 12.06 1.76 2.55
N GLU A 34 12.09 2.70 1.62
CA GLU A 34 11.05 3.74 1.53
C GLU A 34 9.76 3.10 1.02
N PHE A 35 8.64 3.46 1.62
CA PHE A 35 7.32 2.97 1.23
C PHE A 35 6.33 4.12 1.09
N ARG A 36 5.27 3.90 0.32
CA ARG A 36 4.09 4.76 0.33
C ARG A 36 2.83 3.91 0.33
N GLU A 37 1.77 4.46 0.87
CA GLU A 37 0.47 3.81 0.94
C GLU A 37 -0.63 4.69 0.37
N THR A 38 -1.46 4.13 -0.50
CA THR A 38 -2.72 4.75 -0.93
C THR A 38 -3.87 3.93 -0.38
N VAL A 39 -4.79 4.57 0.32
CA VAL A 39 -5.90 3.91 1.03
C VAL A 39 -7.23 4.44 0.48
N VAL A 40 -8.09 3.52 0.07
CA VAL A 40 -9.50 3.78 -0.24
C VAL A 40 -10.37 3.00 0.73
N ARG A 41 -11.52 3.55 1.12
CA ARG A 41 -12.40 2.92 2.11
C ARG A 41 -13.85 3.34 1.93
N SER A 42 -14.77 2.40 2.13
CA SER A 42 -16.19 2.69 2.25
C SER A 42 -16.88 1.72 3.20
N GLU A 43 -18.04 2.12 3.71
CA GLU A 43 -19.01 1.19 4.25
C GLU A 43 -19.64 0.36 3.13
N ILE A 44 -20.02 -0.88 3.47
CA ILE A 44 -20.84 -1.74 2.64
C ILE A 44 -22.26 -1.63 3.18
N GLN A 45 -23.19 -1.27 2.32
CA GLN A 45 -24.60 -1.11 2.68
C GLN A 45 -25.45 -2.13 1.92
N ASP A 46 -26.52 -2.59 2.56
CA ASP A 46 -27.55 -3.40 1.91
C ASP A 46 -28.46 -2.53 1.02
N ALA A 47 -29.43 -3.16 0.33
CA ALA A 47 -30.39 -2.46 -0.52
C ALA A 47 -31.29 -1.45 0.23
N ARG A 48 -31.33 -1.50 1.56
CA ARG A 48 -32.09 -0.57 2.42
C ARG A 48 -31.21 0.57 2.94
N GLY A 49 -29.93 0.61 2.56
CA GLY A 49 -28.96 1.59 3.04
C GLY A 49 -28.41 1.28 4.44
N VAL A 50 -28.69 0.09 4.98
CA VAL A 50 -28.18 -0.32 6.29
C VAL A 50 -26.73 -0.77 6.12
N SER A 51 -25.84 -0.19 6.94
CA SER A 51 -24.44 -0.61 7.00
C SER A 51 -24.35 -2.05 7.50
N ILE A 52 -23.68 -2.92 6.75
CA ILE A 52 -23.48 -4.34 7.06
C ILE A 52 -22.00 -4.69 7.24
N GLY A 53 -21.11 -3.75 6.96
CA GLY A 53 -19.68 -3.92 7.08
C GLY A 53 -18.92 -2.75 6.45
N TRP A 54 -17.63 -2.93 6.25
CA TRP A 54 -16.79 -1.98 5.55
C TRP A 54 -15.72 -2.68 4.73
N ALA A 55 -15.29 -2.00 3.68
CA ALA A 55 -14.22 -2.41 2.80
C ALA A 55 -13.13 -1.34 2.78
N GLU A 56 -11.88 -1.75 2.89
CA GLU A 56 -10.70 -0.91 2.76
C GLU A 56 -9.69 -1.63 1.87
N PHE A 57 -9.06 -0.87 0.98
CA PHE A 57 -7.98 -1.38 0.14
C PHE A 57 -6.79 -0.46 0.27
N ARG A 58 -5.63 -1.06 0.52
CA ARG A 58 -4.35 -0.35 0.57
C ARG A 58 -3.47 -0.80 -0.57
N LEU A 59 -3.08 0.13 -1.43
CA LEU A 59 -1.95 -0.07 -2.32
C LEU A 59 -0.68 0.30 -1.55
N VAL A 60 0.21 -0.67 -1.36
CA VAL A 60 1.51 -0.50 -0.72
C VAL A 60 2.59 -0.62 -1.77
N GLU A 61 3.43 0.41 -1.87
CA GLU A 61 4.54 0.47 -2.80
C GLU A 61 5.84 0.67 -2.03
N THR A 62 6.89 -0.08 -2.39
CA THR A 62 8.19 -0.03 -1.74
C THR A 62 9.26 0.28 -2.78
N ARG A 63 10.11 1.28 -2.52
CA ARG A 63 11.21 1.65 -3.41
C ARG A 63 12.43 0.77 -3.09
N GLY A 64 13.00 0.14 -4.13
CA GLY A 64 14.19 -0.70 -4.00
C GLY A 64 13.96 -1.95 -3.13
N GLY A 65 12.71 -2.39 -2.97
CA GLY A 65 12.33 -3.50 -2.11
C GLY A 65 11.27 -4.40 -2.74
N ALA A 66 10.35 -4.90 -1.91
CA ALA A 66 9.30 -5.84 -2.31
C ALA A 66 8.37 -5.30 -3.41
N GLU A 67 7.76 -6.23 -4.15
CA GLU A 67 6.79 -5.93 -5.19
C GLU A 67 5.58 -5.14 -4.63
N PRO A 68 5.02 -4.19 -5.41
CA PRO A 68 3.79 -3.50 -5.05
C PRO A 68 2.65 -4.49 -4.82
N ARG A 69 1.82 -4.19 -3.81
CA ARG A 69 0.75 -5.11 -3.41
C ARG A 69 -0.50 -4.37 -2.95
N ILE A 70 -1.64 -5.04 -3.14
CA ILE A 70 -2.94 -4.63 -2.61
C ILE A 70 -3.17 -5.40 -1.33
N LEU A 71 -3.57 -4.70 -0.27
CA LEU A 71 -4.04 -5.28 0.99
C LEU A 71 -5.56 -5.09 1.05
N PRO A 72 -6.35 -6.12 0.72
CA PRO A 72 -7.80 -6.09 0.86
C PRO A 72 -8.20 -6.30 2.32
N ILE A 73 -9.13 -5.49 2.80
CA ILE A 73 -9.73 -5.64 4.11
C ILE A 73 -11.24 -5.50 3.93
N VAL A 74 -11.97 -6.61 4.05
CA VAL A 74 -13.43 -6.64 4.05
C VAL A 74 -13.87 -7.22 5.38
N ARG A 75 -14.67 -6.47 6.15
CA ARG A 75 -15.06 -6.86 7.50
C ARG A 75 -16.52 -6.52 7.78
N ASP A 76 -17.16 -7.38 8.57
CA ASP A 76 -18.44 -7.09 9.20
C ASP A 76 -18.28 -6.04 10.31
N LEU A 77 -19.40 -5.58 10.86
CA LEU A 77 -19.44 -4.57 11.93
C LEU A 77 -18.87 -5.07 13.29
N GLY A 78 -18.76 -6.38 13.51
CA GLY A 78 -18.03 -6.98 14.65
C GLY A 78 -18.65 -6.79 16.05
N ASN A 79 -19.78 -6.10 16.18
CA ASN A 79 -20.42 -5.73 17.45
C ASN A 79 -21.64 -6.61 17.81
N GLY A 80 -21.62 -7.90 17.43
CA GLY A 80 -22.78 -8.79 17.58
C GLY A 80 -23.90 -8.56 16.56
N SER A 81 -23.72 -7.59 15.65
CA SER A 81 -24.58 -7.45 14.48
C SER A 81 -24.48 -8.69 13.59
N PRO A 82 -25.56 -9.04 12.87
CA PRO A 82 -25.50 -10.05 11.83
C PRO A 82 -24.34 -9.77 10.87
N ALA A 83 -23.63 -10.82 10.49
CA ALA A 83 -22.51 -10.80 9.54
C ALA A 83 -22.99 -11.39 8.21
N PRO A 84 -23.84 -10.67 7.44
CA PRO A 84 -24.58 -11.26 6.33
C PRO A 84 -23.69 -11.72 5.19
N LEU A 85 -22.49 -11.15 5.03
CA LEU A 85 -21.59 -11.50 3.93
C LEU A 85 -20.69 -12.68 4.27
N ARG A 86 -20.56 -13.03 5.55
CA ARG A 86 -19.60 -14.01 6.02
C ARG A 86 -19.92 -15.39 5.50
N GLY A 87 -18.99 -16.00 4.78
CA GLY A 87 -19.17 -17.32 4.17
C GLY A 87 -20.07 -17.35 2.94
N HIS A 88 -20.50 -16.19 2.44
CA HIS A 88 -21.48 -16.07 1.36
C HIS A 88 -20.93 -15.39 0.10
N VAL A 89 -19.68 -14.92 0.12
CA VAL A 89 -19.05 -14.27 -1.03
C VAL A 89 -18.61 -15.32 -2.05
N LEU A 90 -19.19 -15.24 -3.25
CA LEU A 90 -18.87 -16.12 -4.38
C LEU A 90 -17.81 -15.53 -5.31
N ARG A 91 -17.83 -14.20 -5.48
CA ARG A 91 -16.85 -13.47 -6.30
C ARG A 91 -16.63 -12.07 -5.74
N ALA A 92 -15.39 -11.58 -5.81
CA ALA A 92 -15.03 -10.26 -5.35
C ALA A 92 -14.00 -9.66 -6.29
N GLN A 93 -14.24 -8.44 -6.77
CA GLN A 93 -13.40 -7.77 -7.76
C GLN A 93 -13.23 -6.29 -7.43
N LEU A 94 -12.03 -5.78 -7.62
CA LEU A 94 -11.78 -4.34 -7.73
C LEU A 94 -11.91 -3.94 -9.20
N VAL A 95 -12.76 -2.96 -9.44
CA VAL A 95 -13.09 -2.46 -10.77
C VAL A 95 -12.79 -0.98 -10.83
N GLY A 96 -12.18 -0.54 -11.92
CA GLY A 96 -11.83 0.84 -12.18
C GLY A 96 -12.82 1.54 -13.10
N PRO A 97 -12.49 2.75 -13.57
CA PRO A 97 -13.29 3.48 -14.55
C PRO A 97 -13.54 2.65 -15.82
N GLY A 98 -14.74 2.75 -16.38
CA GLY A 98 -15.11 2.03 -17.60
C GLY A 98 -15.26 0.52 -17.41
N GLU A 99 -15.56 0.06 -16.19
CA GLU A 99 -15.81 -1.36 -15.86
C GLU A 99 -14.58 -2.28 -16.02
N ALA A 100 -13.38 -1.70 -16.13
CA ALA A 100 -12.15 -2.48 -16.25
C ALA A 100 -11.79 -3.14 -14.92
N THR A 101 -11.64 -4.47 -14.90
CA THR A 101 -11.15 -5.21 -13.73
C THR A 101 -9.71 -4.79 -13.43
N LEU A 102 -9.47 -4.28 -12.22
CA LEU A 102 -8.15 -3.91 -11.72
C LEU A 102 -7.50 -5.08 -10.98
N SER A 103 -8.29 -5.87 -10.24
CA SER A 103 -7.82 -7.03 -9.49
C SER A 103 -9.00 -7.94 -9.12
N ASP A 104 -8.81 -9.25 -9.28
CA ASP A 104 -9.69 -10.26 -8.69
C ASP A 104 -9.22 -10.54 -7.25
N LEU A 105 -10.15 -10.51 -6.30
CA LEU A 105 -9.84 -10.71 -4.89
C LEU A 105 -9.98 -12.20 -4.55
N PRO A 106 -8.98 -12.80 -3.89
CA PRO A 106 -9.01 -14.20 -3.55
C PRO A 106 -10.10 -14.48 -2.51
N ILE A 107 -10.83 -15.58 -2.69
CA ILE A 107 -11.91 -16.01 -1.79
C ILE A 107 -11.55 -17.36 -1.18
N ALA A 108 -11.82 -17.55 0.10
CA ALA A 108 -11.74 -18.85 0.77
C ALA A 108 -12.86 -18.99 1.79
N GLY A 109 -13.55 -20.15 1.76
CA GLY A 109 -14.65 -20.43 2.67
C GLY A 109 -15.83 -19.45 2.55
N GLY A 110 -15.99 -18.78 1.40
CA GLY A 110 -17.01 -17.77 1.18
C GLY A 110 -16.67 -16.38 1.75
N ASP A 111 -15.42 -16.15 2.14
CA ASP A 111 -14.92 -14.84 2.60
C ASP A 111 -13.83 -14.31 1.67
N VAL A 112 -13.75 -12.98 1.54
CA VAL A 112 -12.62 -12.33 0.87
C VAL A 112 -11.37 -12.50 1.75
N ARG A 113 -10.34 -13.14 1.19
CA ARG A 113 -9.05 -13.28 1.87
C ARG A 113 -8.40 -11.91 2.03
N THR A 114 -7.74 -11.72 3.17
CA THR A 114 -7.04 -10.48 3.53
C THR A 114 -5.54 -10.52 3.24
N ASP A 115 -5.08 -11.59 2.59
CA ASP A 115 -3.69 -11.76 2.21
C ASP A 115 -3.27 -10.71 1.16
N PRO A 116 -2.00 -10.28 1.20
CA PRO A 116 -1.49 -9.37 0.19
C PRO A 116 -1.56 -9.95 -1.23
N ILE A 117 -2.06 -9.15 -2.16
CA ILE A 117 -2.16 -9.50 -3.58
C ILE A 117 -1.06 -8.77 -4.34
N PRO A 118 -0.11 -9.46 -5.00
CA PRO A 118 0.91 -8.79 -5.79
C PRO A 118 0.29 -8.09 -7.00
N VAL A 119 0.84 -6.94 -7.38
CA VAL A 119 0.47 -6.24 -8.61
C VAL A 119 1.41 -6.73 -9.73
N PRO A 120 0.87 -7.33 -10.81
CA PRO A 120 1.67 -8.17 -11.71
C PRO A 120 2.71 -7.42 -12.53
N ASP A 121 2.42 -6.18 -12.92
CA ASP A 121 3.32 -5.37 -13.74
C ASP A 121 3.13 -3.86 -13.51
N ALA A 122 4.02 -3.08 -14.12
CA ALA A 122 4.02 -1.63 -14.01
C ALA A 122 2.78 -0.97 -14.63
N ALA A 123 2.21 -1.53 -15.70
CA ALA A 123 1.02 -0.98 -16.34
C ALA A 123 -0.22 -1.16 -15.46
N ALA A 124 -0.38 -2.34 -14.85
CA ALA A 124 -1.39 -2.64 -13.85
C ALA A 124 -1.25 -1.72 -12.62
N LEU A 125 -0.01 -1.49 -12.16
CA LEU A 125 0.27 -0.56 -11.08
C LEU A 125 -0.17 0.87 -11.40
N GLU A 126 0.18 1.39 -12.57
CA GLU A 126 -0.22 2.75 -12.98
C GLU A 126 -1.73 2.86 -13.19
N ALA A 127 -2.39 1.83 -13.73
CA ALA A 127 -3.84 1.79 -13.85
C ALA A 127 -4.53 1.83 -12.49
N LEU A 128 -4.07 0.98 -11.56
CA LEU A 128 -4.58 0.93 -10.19
C LEU A 128 -4.36 2.27 -9.46
N ARG A 129 -3.15 2.84 -9.55
CA ARG A 129 -2.83 4.13 -8.90
C ARG A 129 -3.74 5.24 -9.41
N ARG A 130 -3.91 5.35 -10.74
CA ARG A 130 -4.82 6.33 -11.33
C ARG A 130 -6.26 6.13 -10.88
N ALA A 131 -6.73 4.89 -10.82
CA ALA A 131 -8.09 4.59 -10.37
C ALA A 131 -8.30 4.97 -8.90
N LEU A 132 -7.38 4.61 -8.01
CA LEU A 132 -7.46 4.90 -6.57
C LEU A 132 -7.46 6.40 -6.30
N VAL A 133 -6.50 7.14 -6.88
CA VAL A 133 -6.38 8.60 -6.68
C VAL A 133 -7.52 9.35 -7.37
N GLY A 134 -8.03 8.84 -8.48
CA GLY A 134 -9.13 9.42 -9.24
C GLY A 134 -10.53 9.14 -8.68
N ASN A 135 -10.67 8.53 -7.49
CA ASN A 135 -11.96 8.09 -6.92
C ASN A 135 -12.77 7.18 -7.86
N GLY A 136 -12.09 6.42 -8.72
CA GLY A 136 -12.70 5.59 -9.76
C GLY A 136 -12.84 4.13 -9.39
N VAL A 137 -12.56 3.74 -8.14
CA VAL A 137 -12.54 2.33 -7.72
C VAL A 137 -13.89 1.92 -7.13
N VAL A 138 -14.36 0.77 -7.58
CA VAL A 138 -15.57 0.09 -7.10
C VAL A 138 -15.19 -1.33 -6.69
N LEU A 139 -15.62 -1.74 -5.50
CA LEU A 139 -15.65 -3.14 -5.10
C LEU A 139 -16.96 -3.75 -5.62
N ARG A 140 -16.84 -4.80 -6.44
CA ARG A 140 -17.98 -5.63 -6.84
C ARG A 140 -17.94 -6.93 -6.06
N LEU A 141 -19.02 -7.25 -5.38
CA LEU A 141 -19.22 -8.54 -4.72
C LEU A 141 -20.38 -9.27 -5.38
N GLN A 142 -20.21 -10.56 -5.58
CA GLN A 142 -21.28 -11.49 -5.89
C GLN A 142 -21.48 -12.39 -4.67
N THR A 143 -22.71 -12.55 -4.22
CA THR A 143 -23.06 -13.38 -3.06
C THR A 143 -24.23 -14.32 -3.38
N ASP A 144 -24.45 -15.31 -2.52
CA ASP A 144 -25.65 -16.16 -2.54
C ASP A 144 -26.74 -15.69 -1.57
N VAL A 145 -26.59 -14.50 -0.96
CA VAL A 145 -27.58 -13.96 -0.03
C VAL A 145 -28.68 -13.24 -0.80
N ALA A 146 -29.93 -13.65 -0.54
CA ALA A 146 -31.10 -13.05 -1.17
C ALA A 146 -31.18 -11.54 -0.92
N GLY A 147 -31.33 -10.76 -2.00
CA GLY A 147 -31.34 -9.30 -2.00
C GLY A 147 -29.96 -8.63 -1.91
N MET A 148 -28.88 -9.40 -1.89
CA MET A 148 -27.48 -8.94 -1.90
C MET A 148 -26.62 -9.71 -2.90
N GLU A 149 -27.24 -10.30 -3.92
CA GLU A 149 -26.60 -11.16 -4.91
C GLU A 149 -25.49 -10.41 -5.67
N HIS A 150 -25.69 -9.10 -5.87
CA HIS A 150 -24.74 -8.21 -6.52
C HIS A 150 -24.62 -6.91 -5.73
N LEU A 151 -23.50 -6.73 -5.03
CA LEU A 151 -23.19 -5.48 -4.33
C LEU A 151 -22.11 -4.72 -5.10
N GLN A 152 -22.31 -3.41 -5.22
CA GLN A 152 -21.31 -2.49 -5.75
C GLN A 152 -21.05 -1.39 -4.73
N VAL A 153 -19.79 -1.27 -4.32
CA VAL A 153 -19.38 -0.34 -3.27
C VAL A 153 -18.33 0.59 -3.85
N LYS A 154 -18.67 1.87 -3.99
CA LYS A 154 -17.69 2.89 -4.38
C LYS A 154 -16.69 3.09 -3.25
N LEU A 155 -15.41 3.13 -3.58
CA LEU A 155 -14.32 3.24 -2.61
C LEU A 155 -13.63 4.60 -2.77
N PRO A 156 -14.09 5.65 -2.06
CA PRO A 156 -13.44 6.96 -2.12
C PRO A 156 -12.04 6.90 -1.52
N LEU A 157 -11.17 7.80 -2.02
CA LEU A 157 -9.85 8.04 -1.49
C LEU A 157 -9.94 8.52 -0.04
N LEU A 158 -9.40 7.72 0.87
CA LEU A 158 -9.24 8.10 2.28
C LEU A 158 -7.90 8.82 2.49
N ARG A 159 -6.82 8.31 1.89
CA ARG A 159 -5.47 8.85 2.07
C ARG A 159 -4.57 8.49 0.89
N ALA A 160 -3.85 9.47 0.35
CA ALA A 160 -2.71 9.25 -0.54
C ALA A 160 -1.42 9.64 0.19
N GLY A 161 -0.63 8.64 0.58
CA GLY A 161 0.62 8.84 1.31
C GLY A 161 1.75 9.32 0.40
N SER A 162 2.61 10.19 0.95
CA SER A 162 3.93 10.47 0.38
C SER A 162 4.87 9.28 0.60
N TRP A 163 6.02 9.30 -0.07
CA TRP A 163 7.13 8.41 0.30
C TRP A 163 7.56 8.68 1.74
N GLN A 164 7.61 7.62 2.53
CA GLN A 164 8.03 7.62 3.92
C GLN A 164 9.14 6.59 4.09
N ARG A 165 10.09 6.89 4.97
CA ARG A 165 11.13 5.94 5.35
C ARG A 165 10.75 5.34 6.70
N ALA A 166 10.90 4.03 6.86
CA ALA A 166 10.73 3.39 8.15
C ALA A 166 11.67 4.08 9.16
N ARG A 167 11.20 4.44 10.35
CA ARG A 167 12.08 4.98 11.39
C ARG A 167 12.70 3.82 12.16
N CYS A 168 14.01 3.87 12.40
CA CYS A 168 14.65 2.96 13.34
C CYS A 168 14.10 3.29 14.75
N SER A 169 13.60 2.28 15.45
CA SER A 169 13.24 2.37 16.88
C SER A 169 14.46 2.28 17.76
#